data_AF-A0A1F9MBF3-F1
#
_entry.id   AF-A0A1F9MBF3-F1
#
_cell.length_a   1.000
_cell.length_b   1.000
_cell.length_c   1.000
_cell.angle_alpha   90.00
_cell.angle_beta   90.00
_cell.angle_gamma   90.00
#
_symmetry.space_group_name_H-M   'P 1'
#
loop_
_entity.id
_entity.type
_entity.pdbx_description
1 polymer ?
#
loop_
_entity_poly.entity_id
_entity_poly.type
_entity_poly.pdbx_seq_one_letter_code
_entity_poly.pdbx_strand_id
1 'polypeptide(L)'
;MRLRYLSDWRFQLRYVVYVLSVLAILSGVFLVAVTHLAGRMSHANEQLLGLGRDQVDLVHTIVEISAEEKAGADRNLQRTEQFVEENRSLLQALQWASWGFIAVVFCTACFLTILITHRIAGPMMVIRRLLRQHRAEGQVERRNLRKGDEFRDVFELLFEVLQRKP
;
A
#
# COMPACT_ATOMS: atom_id res chain seq x y z
N MET A 1 -18.95 24.53 15.64
CA MET A 1 -18.79 23.50 14.58
C MET A 1 -19.26 22.15 15.12
N ARG A 2 -20.37 21.59 14.62
CA ARG A 2 -20.81 20.23 15.02
C ARG A 2 -20.05 19.20 14.19
N LEU A 3 -19.02 18.60 14.77
CA LEU A 3 -18.28 17.45 14.25
C LEU A 3 -19.18 16.20 14.26
N ARG A 4 -20.23 16.16 13.42
CA ARG A 4 -20.92 14.92 13.05
C ARG A 4 -20.30 14.41 11.75
N TYR A 5 -19.03 14.00 11.84
CA TYR A 5 -18.27 13.44 10.71
C TYR A 5 -18.73 12.04 10.30
N LEU A 6 -19.54 11.38 11.15
CA LEU A 6 -20.12 10.06 10.91
C LEU A 6 -21.65 10.19 10.76
N SER A 7 -22.10 10.48 9.54
CA SER A 7 -23.54 10.47 9.24
C SER A 7 -24.05 9.05 9.01
N ASP A 8 -23.23 8.13 8.47
CA ASP A 8 -23.60 6.72 8.24
C ASP A 8 -22.38 5.77 8.33
N TRP A 9 -21.87 5.57 9.56
CA TRP A 9 -20.61 4.84 9.83
C TRP A 9 -20.55 3.42 9.25
N ARG A 10 -21.70 2.75 9.12
CA ARG A 10 -21.80 1.38 8.59
C ARG A 10 -21.49 1.32 7.10
N PHE A 11 -21.90 2.32 6.33
CA PHE A 11 -21.61 2.39 4.90
C PHE A 11 -20.13 2.70 4.66
N GLN A 12 -19.59 3.68 5.41
CA GLN A 12 -18.19 4.08 5.28
C GLN A 12 -17.23 2.94 5.65
N LEU A 13 -17.53 2.22 6.74
CA LEU A 13 -16.69 1.11 7.18
C LEU A 13 -16.67 -0.02 6.15
N ARG A 14 -17.81 -0.37 5.54
CA ARG A 14 -17.85 -1.39 4.48
C ARG A 14 -16.99 -1.00 3.29
N TYR A 15 -17.12 0.24 2.82
CA TYR A 15 -16.34 0.72 1.68
C TYR A 15 -14.83 0.77 1.98
N VAL A 16 -14.45 1.26 3.16
CA VAL A 16 -13.06 1.22 3.64
C VAL A 16 -12.53 -0.21 3.69
N VAL A 17 -13.29 -1.15 4.25
CA VAL A 17 -12.90 -2.57 4.30
C VAL A 17 -12.73 -3.16 2.90
N TYR A 18 -13.61 -2.84 1.94
CA TYR A 18 -13.44 -3.28 0.55
C TYR A 18 -12.17 -2.72 -0.09
N VAL A 19 -11.91 -1.42 0.04
CA VAL A 19 -10.69 -0.80 -0.51
C VAL A 19 -9.43 -1.38 0.12
N LEU A 20 -9.42 -1.51 1.46
CA LEU A 20 -8.26 -2.03 2.19
C LEU A 20 -8.02 -3.53 1.96
N SER A 21 -9.08 -4.33 1.77
CA SER A 21 -8.91 -5.76 1.46
C SER A 21 -8.29 -5.98 0.09
N VAL A 22 -8.73 -5.24 -0.94
CA VAL A 22 -8.08 -5.28 -2.27
C VAL A 22 -6.62 -4.84 -2.16
N LEU A 23 -6.35 -3.75 -1.43
CA LEU A 23 -4.99 -3.26 -1.22
C LEU A 23 -4.13 -4.31 -0.49
N ALA A 24 -4.67 -4.97 0.53
CA ALA A 24 -3.97 -6.02 1.28
C ALA A 24 -3.61 -7.23 0.43
N ILE A 25 -4.50 -7.64 -0.48
CA ILE A 25 -4.21 -8.74 -1.41
C ILE A 25 -3.05 -8.35 -2.33
N LEU A 26 -3.10 -7.16 -2.94
CA LEU A 26 -2.04 -6.67 -3.82
C LEU A 26 -0.71 -6.52 -3.09
N SER A 27 -0.71 -5.92 -1.90
CA SER A 27 0.48 -5.79 -1.05
C SER A 27 1.01 -7.14 -0.58
N GLY A 28 0.14 -8.11 -0.30
CA GLY A 28 0.54 -9.47 0.06
C GLY A 28 1.28 -10.17 -1.08
N VAL A 29 0.74 -10.10 -2.30
CA VAL A 29 1.40 -10.65 -3.50
C VAL A 29 2.76 -9.97 -3.73
N PHE A 30 2.82 -8.65 -3.61
CA PHE A 30 4.06 -7.90 -3.73
C PHE A 30 5.10 -8.32 -2.68
N LEU A 31 4.72 -8.42 -1.40
CA LEU A 31 5.63 -8.83 -0.33
C LEU A 31 6.17 -10.24 -0.55
N VAL A 32 5.32 -11.18 -0.96
CA VAL A 32 5.76 -12.55 -1.30
C VAL A 32 6.76 -12.54 -2.45
N ALA A 33 6.53 -11.74 -3.49
CA ALA A 33 7.45 -11.62 -4.61
C ALA A 33 8.81 -11.06 -4.17
N VAL A 34 8.81 -9.99 -3.37
CA VAL A 34 10.03 -9.34 -2.86
C VAL A 34 10.81 -10.27 -1.94
N THR A 35 10.15 -10.94 -0.99
CA THR A 35 10.83 -11.85 -0.05
C THR A 35 11.39 -13.08 -0.75
N HIS A 36 10.66 -13.61 -1.73
CA HIS A 36 11.14 -14.73 -2.53
C HIS A 36 12.35 -14.34 -3.40
N LEU A 37 12.36 -13.16 -4.01
CA LEU A 37 13.51 -12.66 -4.78
C LEU A 37 14.71 -12.40 -3.87
N ALA A 38 14.50 -11.75 -2.73
CA ALA A 38 15.55 -11.49 -1.75
C ALA A 38 16.15 -12.80 -1.20
N GLY A 39 15.32 -13.81 -0.95
CA GLY A 39 15.75 -15.14 -0.51
C GLY A 39 16.63 -15.85 -1.55
N ARG A 40 16.25 -15.79 -2.83
CA ARG A 40 17.07 -16.32 -3.95
C ARG A 40 18.42 -15.61 -4.03
N MET A 41 18.45 -14.29 -3.89
CA MET A 41 19.69 -13.52 -3.91
C MET A 41 20.59 -13.84 -2.70
N SER A 42 20.00 -14.02 -1.51
CA SER A 42 20.74 -14.43 -0.31
C SER A 42 21.37 -15.81 -0.49
N HIS A 43 20.64 -16.78 -1.04
CA HIS A 43 21.19 -18.11 -1.33
C HIS A 43 22.33 -18.05 -2.36
N ALA A 44 22.17 -17.26 -3.43
CA ALA A 44 23.22 -17.08 -4.42
C ALA A 44 24.47 -16.44 -3.80
N ASN A 45 24.30 -15.44 -2.93
CA ASN A 45 25.40 -14.81 -2.20
C ASN A 45 26.13 -15.81 -1.26
N GLU A 46 25.40 -16.65 -0.54
CA GLU A 46 25.99 -17.67 0.33
C GLU A 46 26.78 -18.71 -0.48
N GLN A 47 26.27 -19.14 -1.64
CA GLN A 47 26.99 -20.03 -2.55
C GLN A 47 28.27 -19.39 -3.09
N LEU A 48 28.22 -18.10 -3.48
CA LEU A 48 29.40 -17.36 -3.92
C LEU A 48 30.48 -17.29 -2.82
N LEU A 49 30.09 -17.06 -1.57
CA LEU A 49 31.01 -17.11 -0.43
C LEU A 49 31.58 -18.50 -0.18
N GLY A 50 30.75 -19.54 -0.29
CA GLY A 50 31.19 -20.93 -0.16
C GLY A 50 32.27 -21.25 -1.18
N LEU A 51 32.00 -21.00 -2.47
CA LEU A 51 32.97 -21.20 -3.55
C LEU A 51 34.26 -20.40 -3.34
N GLY A 52 34.16 -19.15 -2.88
CA GLY A 52 35.33 -18.33 -2.58
C GLY A 52 36.18 -18.91 -1.44
N ARG A 53 35.55 -19.44 -0.38
CA ARG A 53 36.26 -20.08 0.74
C ARG A 53 36.91 -21.39 0.32
N ASP A 54 36.17 -22.23 -0.40
CA ASP A 54 36.68 -23.49 -0.93
C ASP A 54 37.88 -23.25 -1.85
N GLN A 55 37.83 -22.19 -2.68
CA GLN A 55 38.95 -21.80 -3.52
C GLN A 55 40.19 -21.40 -2.70
N VAL A 56 40.01 -20.59 -1.66
CA VAL A 56 41.11 -20.20 -0.76
C VAL A 56 41.69 -21.43 -0.06
N ASP A 57 40.85 -22.33 0.45
CA ASP A 57 41.29 -23.55 1.14
C ASP A 57 42.12 -24.47 0.24
N LEU A 58 41.66 -24.67 -1.02
CA LEU A 58 42.41 -25.43 -2.03
C LEU A 58 43.77 -24.79 -2.34
N VAL A 59 43.80 -23.47 -2.52
CA VAL A 59 45.03 -22.72 -2.81
C VAL A 59 46.03 -22.79 -1.65
N HIS A 60 45.56 -22.74 -0.40
CA HIS A 60 46.43 -22.87 0.77
C HIS A 60 46.94 -24.30 0.97
N THR A 61 46.14 -25.31 0.63
CA THR A 61 46.49 -26.73 0.77
C THR A 61 47.58 -27.17 -0.20
N ILE A 62 47.68 -26.55 -1.39
CA ILE A 62 48.74 -26.87 -2.35
C ILE A 62 50.06 -26.24 -1.90
N VAL A 63 51.07 -27.07 -1.70
CA VAL A 63 52.40 -26.66 -1.18
C VAL A 63 53.21 -25.86 -2.22
N GLU A 64 53.03 -26.14 -3.51
CA GLU A 64 53.78 -25.53 -4.61
C GLU A 64 53.30 -24.12 -5.01
N ILE A 65 52.15 -23.67 -4.50
CA ILE A 65 51.63 -22.34 -4.80
C ILE A 65 52.43 -21.27 -4.05
N SER A 66 52.81 -20.20 -4.76
CA SER A 66 53.58 -19.10 -4.20
C SER A 66 52.81 -18.35 -3.11
N ALA A 67 53.53 -17.74 -2.16
CA ALA A 67 52.91 -16.92 -1.12
C ALA A 67 52.11 -15.73 -1.71
N GLU A 68 52.52 -15.22 -2.87
CA GLU A 68 51.84 -14.14 -3.57
C GLU A 68 50.47 -14.56 -4.12
N GLU A 69 50.37 -15.78 -4.68
CA GLU A 69 49.11 -16.35 -5.17
C GLU A 69 48.16 -16.66 -4.02
N LYS A 70 48.66 -17.18 -2.89
CA LYS A 70 47.85 -17.39 -1.67
C LYS A 70 47.26 -16.06 -1.16
N ALA A 71 48.09 -15.02 -1.06
CA ALA A 71 47.64 -13.68 -0.70
C ALA A 71 46.71 -13.05 -1.76
N GLY A 72 46.83 -13.45 -3.03
CA GLY A 72 45.89 -13.08 -4.10
C GLY A 72 44.51 -13.69 -3.89
N ALA A 73 44.45 -14.98 -3.56
CA ALA A 73 43.21 -15.69 -3.24
C ALA A 73 42.51 -15.09 -2.01
N ASP A 74 43.26 -14.82 -0.93
CA ASP A 74 42.73 -14.18 0.28
C ASP A 74 42.12 -12.80 -0.02
N ARG A 75 42.77 -11.98 -0.85
CA ARG A 75 42.26 -10.67 -1.28
C ARG A 75 40.97 -10.80 -2.11
N ASN A 76 40.86 -11.83 -2.95
CA ASN A 76 39.65 -12.07 -3.73
C ASN A 76 38.48 -12.52 -2.87
N LEU A 77 38.74 -13.36 -1.87
CA LEU A 77 37.73 -13.75 -0.88
C LEU A 77 37.24 -12.54 -0.08
N GLN A 78 38.15 -11.69 0.40
CA GLN A 78 37.78 -10.46 1.12
C GLN A 78 36.88 -9.53 0.28
N ARG A 79 37.17 -9.36 -1.01
CA ARG A 79 36.29 -8.59 -1.92
C ARG A 79 34.91 -9.22 -2.08
N THR A 80 34.86 -10.55 -2.13
CA THR A 80 33.59 -11.29 -2.25
C THR A 80 32.77 -11.16 -0.96
N GLU A 81 33.43 -11.23 0.20
CA GLU A 81 32.81 -10.99 1.52
C GLU A 81 32.22 -9.58 1.62
N GLN A 82 32.99 -8.56 1.24
CA GLN A 82 32.50 -7.17 1.21
C GLN A 82 31.30 -7.02 0.28
N PHE A 83 31.38 -7.55 -0.94
CA PHE A 83 30.28 -7.49 -1.91
C PHE A 83 29.01 -8.16 -1.37
N VAL A 84 29.14 -9.33 -0.75
CA VAL A 84 27.98 -10.06 -0.20
C VAL A 84 27.39 -9.35 1.02
N GLU A 85 28.22 -8.79 1.89
CA GLU A 85 27.75 -8.02 3.05
C GLU A 85 27.00 -6.75 2.62
N GLU A 86 27.55 -5.99 1.68
CA GLU A 86 26.88 -4.84 1.07
C GLU A 86 25.54 -5.24 0.45
N ASN A 87 25.54 -6.30 -0.37
CA ASN A 87 24.32 -6.78 -1.02
C ASN A 87 23.27 -7.23 0.01
N ARG A 88 23.67 -7.92 1.09
CA ARG A 88 22.78 -8.31 2.18
C ARG A 88 22.15 -7.08 2.85
N SER A 89 22.94 -6.04 3.11
CA SER A 89 22.44 -4.80 3.70
C SER A 89 21.44 -4.08 2.77
N LEU A 90 21.70 -4.08 1.46
CA LEU A 90 20.79 -3.52 0.45
C LEU A 90 19.48 -4.29 0.36
N LEU A 91 19.53 -5.63 0.39
CA LEU A 91 18.33 -6.47 0.39
C LEU A 91 17.48 -6.21 1.65
N GLN A 92 18.12 -6.10 2.82
CA GLN A 92 17.41 -5.76 4.07
C GLN A 92 16.82 -4.35 4.03
N ALA A 93 17.57 -3.36 3.52
CA ALA A 93 17.09 -1.99 3.37
C ALA A 93 15.89 -1.93 2.40
N LEU A 94 15.95 -2.65 1.28
CA LEU A 94 14.85 -2.76 0.33
C LEU A 94 13.61 -3.40 0.96
N GLN A 95 13.79 -4.43 1.79
CA GLN A 95 12.69 -5.08 2.50
C GLN A 95 12.02 -4.12 3.49
N TRP A 96 12.79 -3.39 4.29
CA TRP A 96 12.26 -2.35 5.19
C TRP A 96 11.58 -1.21 4.43
N ALA A 97 12.19 -0.73 3.34
CA ALA A 97 11.61 0.29 2.48
C ALA A 97 10.28 -0.17 1.88
N SER A 98 10.18 -1.44 1.48
CA SER A 98 8.93 -2.04 0.97
C SER A 98 7.82 -2.03 2.02
N TRP A 99 8.12 -2.42 3.28
CA TRP A 99 7.16 -2.34 4.38
C TRP A 99 6.74 -0.89 4.68
N GLY A 100 7.71 0.03 4.71
CA GLY A 100 7.44 1.45 4.90
C GLY A 100 6.53 2.03 3.81
N PHE A 101 6.81 1.71 2.55
CA PHE A 101 5.99 2.13 1.41
C PHE A 101 4.55 1.60 1.51
N ILE A 102 4.38 0.31 1.83
CA ILE A 102 3.05 -0.28 2.04
C ILE A 102 2.30 0.45 3.16
N ALA A 103 2.95 0.70 4.30
CA ALA A 103 2.32 1.42 5.40
C ALA A 103 1.84 2.82 4.99
N VAL A 104 2.67 3.56 4.23
CA VAL A 104 2.29 4.88 3.70
C VAL A 104 1.09 4.78 2.76
N VAL A 105 1.10 3.84 1.80
CA VAL A 105 -0.01 3.64 0.86
C VAL A 105 -1.31 3.30 1.60
N PHE A 106 -1.26 2.43 2.61
CA PHE A 106 -2.42 2.11 3.45
C PHE A 106 -2.96 3.33 4.19
N CYS A 107 -2.09 4.11 4.84
CA CYS A 107 -2.47 5.34 5.53
C CYS A 107 -3.12 6.35 4.57
N THR A 108 -2.53 6.57 3.40
CA THR A 108 -3.08 7.46 2.36
C THR A 108 -4.42 6.95 1.84
N ALA A 109 -4.54 5.65 1.56
CA ALA A 109 -5.79 5.04 1.10
C ALA A 109 -6.91 5.17 2.13
N CYS A 110 -6.62 4.89 3.41
CA CYS A 110 -7.57 5.11 4.52
C CYS A 110 -8.04 6.56 4.56
N PHE A 111 -7.10 7.51 4.54
CA PHE A 111 -7.41 8.93 4.62
C PHE A 111 -8.27 9.41 3.44
N LEU A 112 -7.85 9.08 2.21
CA LEU A 112 -8.61 9.43 0.99
C LEU A 112 -10.00 8.79 0.98
N THR A 113 -10.11 7.54 1.39
CA THR A 113 -11.40 6.84 1.44
C THR A 113 -12.37 7.52 2.39
N ILE A 114 -11.89 7.96 3.56
CA ILE A 114 -12.72 8.70 4.53
C ILE A 114 -13.16 10.05 3.92
N LEU A 115 -12.26 10.79 3.27
CA LEU A 115 -12.58 12.07 2.64
C LEU A 115 -13.62 11.92 1.52
N ILE A 116 -13.42 10.97 0.61
CA ILE A 116 -14.33 10.70 -0.50
C ILE A 116 -15.70 10.28 0.04
N THR A 117 -15.72 9.35 0.99
CA THR A 117 -16.98 8.87 1.55
C THR A 117 -17.73 9.97 2.29
N HIS A 118 -17.04 10.94 2.89
CA HIS A 118 -17.67 12.10 3.50
C HIS A 118 -18.38 12.98 2.45
N ARG A 119 -17.75 13.24 1.30
CA ARG A 119 -18.33 14.04 0.20
C ARG A 119 -19.53 13.35 -0.48
N ILE A 120 -19.66 12.03 -0.34
CA ILE A 120 -20.75 11.22 -0.89
C ILE A 120 -21.89 10.99 0.11
N ALA A 121 -21.58 10.60 1.35
CA ALA A 121 -22.59 10.21 2.34
C ALA A 121 -23.46 11.38 2.80
N GLY A 122 -22.89 12.59 2.85
CA GLY A 122 -23.60 13.83 3.18
C GLY A 122 -24.80 14.09 2.26
N PRO A 123 -24.59 14.33 0.95
CA PRO A 123 -25.69 14.61 0.02
C PRO A 123 -26.66 13.44 -0.11
N MET A 124 -26.18 12.19 -0.06
CA MET A 124 -27.02 11.00 -0.14
C MET A 124 -28.05 10.94 1.01
N MET A 125 -27.65 11.33 2.22
CA MET A 125 -28.56 11.38 3.36
C MET A 125 -29.63 12.47 3.20
N VAL A 126 -29.25 13.62 2.64
CA VAL A 126 -30.21 14.72 2.37
C VAL A 126 -31.22 14.27 1.32
N ILE A 127 -30.76 13.67 0.23
CA ILE A 127 -31.61 13.09 -0.82
C ILE A 127 -32.59 12.07 -0.23
N ARG A 128 -32.10 11.11 0.57
CA ARG A 128 -32.93 10.09 1.23
C ARG A 128 -34.00 10.71 2.13
N ARG A 129 -33.68 11.80 2.84
CA ARG A 129 -34.63 12.50 3.71
C ARG A 129 -35.70 13.23 2.90
N LEU A 130 -35.32 13.92 1.81
CA LEU A 130 -36.27 14.60 0.93
C LEU A 130 -37.28 13.62 0.31
N LEU A 131 -36.80 12.49 -0.22
CA LEU A 131 -37.66 11.45 -0.78
C LEU A 131 -38.67 10.90 0.26
N ARG A 132 -38.21 10.68 1.50
CA ARG A 132 -39.10 10.24 2.59
C ARG A 132 -40.13 11.30 2.97
N GLN A 133 -39.74 12.57 3.00
CA GLN A 133 -40.64 13.67 3.32
C GLN A 133 -41.69 13.85 2.22
N HIS A 134 -41.29 13.85 0.94
CA HIS A 134 -42.22 13.93 -0.17
C HIS A 134 -43.23 12.77 -0.15
N ARG A 135 -42.78 11.54 0.16
CA ARG A 135 -43.68 10.39 0.32
C ARG A 135 -44.71 10.56 1.46
N ALA A 136 -44.34 11.22 2.55
CA ALA A 136 -45.18 11.34 3.74
C ALA A 136 -46.11 12.57 3.70
N GLU A 137 -45.58 13.72 3.28
CA GLU A 137 -46.21 15.04 3.42
C GLU A 137 -46.58 15.65 2.05
N GLY A 138 -46.13 15.07 0.93
CA GLY A 138 -46.38 15.56 -0.42
C GLY A 138 -45.63 16.84 -0.81
N GLN A 139 -45.06 17.56 0.16
CA GLN A 139 -44.28 18.78 -0.03
C GLN A 139 -42.86 18.62 0.50
N VAL A 140 -41.91 19.30 -0.13
CA VAL A 140 -40.49 19.22 0.22
C VAL A 140 -39.88 20.63 0.28
N GLU A 141 -39.28 20.95 1.42
CA GLU A 141 -38.51 22.19 1.56
C GLU A 141 -37.12 22.07 0.94
N ARG A 142 -36.70 23.10 0.21
CA ARG A 142 -35.37 23.14 -0.40
C ARG A 142 -34.30 23.25 0.68
N ARG A 143 -33.43 22.26 0.77
CA ARG A 143 -32.23 22.32 1.61
C ARG A 143 -30.99 22.41 0.74
N ASN A 144 -30.16 23.42 0.94
CA ASN A 144 -28.94 23.57 0.14
C ASN A 144 -27.88 22.53 0.53
N LEU A 145 -27.31 21.86 -0.47
CA LEU A 145 -26.12 21.04 -0.32
C LEU A 145 -24.87 21.90 -0.11
N ARG A 146 -23.81 21.31 0.45
CA ARG A 146 -22.55 22.03 0.69
C ARG A 146 -21.84 22.25 -0.65
N LYS A 147 -21.12 23.38 -0.78
CA LYS A 147 -20.22 23.60 -1.92
C LYS A 147 -19.17 22.48 -1.95
N GLY A 148 -19.11 21.74 -3.06
CA GLY A 148 -18.18 20.62 -3.27
C GLY A 148 -18.73 19.22 -2.97
N ASP A 149 -20.04 19.05 -2.76
CA ASP A 149 -20.64 17.71 -2.71
C ASP A 149 -20.78 17.14 -4.14
N GLU A 150 -20.41 15.86 -4.34
CA GLU A 150 -20.38 15.22 -5.67
C GLU A 150 -21.76 15.01 -6.30
N PHE A 151 -22.82 14.94 -5.47
CA PHE A 151 -24.19 14.67 -5.92
C PHE A 151 -25.04 15.93 -6.11
N ARG A 152 -24.41 17.08 -6.33
CA ARG A 152 -25.14 18.35 -6.42
C ARG A 152 -26.09 18.40 -7.61
N ASP A 153 -25.62 18.00 -8.79
CA ASP A 153 -26.43 18.03 -10.00
C ASP A 153 -27.60 17.04 -9.92
N VAL A 154 -27.35 15.85 -9.36
CA VAL A 154 -28.38 14.84 -9.09
C VAL A 154 -29.42 15.38 -8.10
N PHE A 155 -28.98 16.08 -7.07
CA PHE A 155 -29.88 16.70 -6.10
C PHE A 155 -30.74 17.80 -6.72
N GLU A 156 -30.16 18.64 -7.58
CA GLU A 156 -30.87 19.72 -8.28
C GLU A 156 -31.93 19.13 -9.23
N LEU A 157 -31.56 18.13 -10.03
CA LEU A 157 -32.49 17.41 -10.90
C LEU A 157 -33.61 16.71 -10.11
N LEU A 158 -33.27 16.04 -9.01
CA LEU A 158 -34.25 15.39 -8.16
C LEU A 158 -35.25 16.40 -7.59
N PHE A 159 -34.76 17.55 -7.14
CA PHE A 159 -35.60 18.58 -6.56
C PHE A 159 -36.56 19.17 -7.60
N GLU A 160 -36.11 19.37 -8.84
CA GLU A 160 -36.95 19.81 -9.96
C GLU A 160 -38.09 18.81 -10.24
N VAL A 161 -37.77 17.51 -10.31
CA VAL A 161 -38.77 16.45 -10.54
C VAL A 161 -39.80 16.39 -9.40
N LEU A 162 -39.36 16.52 -8.15
CA LEU A 162 -40.27 16.49 -6.99
C LEU A 162 -41.18 17.72 -6.89
N GLN A 163 -40.79 18.85 -7.49
CA GLN A 163 -41.62 20.06 -7.54
C GLN A 163 -42.55 20.11 -8.75
N ARG A 164 -42.28 19.33 -9.80
CA ARG A 164 -43.23 19.14 -10.90
C ARG A 164 -44.45 18.38 -10.37
N LYS A 165 -45.52 19.13 -10.08
CA LYS A 165 -46.84 18.53 -9.87
C LYS A 165 -47.25 17.76 -11.13
N PRO A 166 -47.83 16.55 -11.00
CA PRO A 166 -48.46 15.88 -12.14
C PRO A 166 -49.58 16.72 -12.74
#